data_AF-A0A2G9UMS7-F1
#
_entry.id   AF-A0A2G9UMS7-F1
#
_cell.length_a   1.000
_cell.length_b   1.000
_cell.length_c   1.000
_cell.angle_alpha   90.00
_cell.angle_beta   90.00
_cell.angle_gamma   90.00
#
_symmetry.space_group_name_H-M   'P 1'
#
loop_
_entity.id
_entity.type
_entity.pdbx_description
1 polymer ?
#
loop_
_entity_poly.entity_id
_entity_poly.type
_entity_poly.pdbx_seq_one_letter_code
_entity_poly.pdbx_strand_id
1 'polypeptide(L)'
;MAAAKYRRVLVPAGAFWGGNDIQKMADQGILKALTITMTKHPSSFKLESPLKELNEAANQRTEEATVLYEGPVRRLCPLAPNNVNTMAGGAIAAHNLGFDGVTARLVSDPKMTDWHVVEVEAVGPDGFTVTTTRKNPAKPGVVTGQLTYYSFLASIKESIYKPAGIHIC
;
A
#
# COMPACT_ATOMS: atom_id res chain seq x y z
N MET A 1 1.13 -22.55 7.28
CA MET A 1 0.16 -22.45 8.40
C MET A 1 -1.24 -21.96 8.01
N ALA A 2 -1.42 -21.11 6.98
CA ALA A 2 -2.76 -20.72 6.47
C ALA A 2 -3.34 -21.70 5.42
N ALA A 3 -2.51 -22.51 4.76
CA ALA A 3 -2.91 -23.50 3.76
C ALA A 3 -3.59 -24.77 4.34
N ALA A 4 -3.96 -24.78 5.61
CA ALA A 4 -4.71 -25.89 6.20
C ALA A 4 -6.16 -25.82 5.69
N LYS A 5 -6.71 -26.98 5.29
CA LYS A 5 -7.96 -27.20 4.52
C LYS A 5 -9.24 -26.52 5.06
N TYR A 6 -9.19 -25.87 6.22
CA TYR A 6 -10.34 -25.26 6.91
C TYR A 6 -10.05 -23.86 7.50
N ARG A 7 -8.89 -23.24 7.20
CA ARG A 7 -8.53 -21.94 7.77
C ARG A 7 -8.66 -20.83 6.73
N ARG A 8 -8.99 -19.64 7.23
CA ARG A 8 -9.14 -18.41 6.45
C ARG A 8 -8.23 -17.34 7.03
N VAL A 9 -7.51 -16.64 6.17
CA VAL A 9 -6.80 -15.40 6.50
C VAL A 9 -7.37 -14.32 5.61
N LEU A 10 -7.91 -13.30 6.26
CA LEU A 10 -8.60 -12.19 5.60
C LEU A 10 -7.72 -10.96 5.76
N VAL A 11 -7.30 -10.41 4.62
CA VAL A 11 -6.45 -9.22 4.54
C VAL A 11 -7.35 -8.08 4.07
N PRO A 12 -7.78 -7.19 4.98
CA PRO A 12 -8.60 -6.05 4.60
C PRO A 12 -7.84 -5.11 3.66
N ALA A 13 -8.50 -4.66 2.59
CA ALA A 13 -7.94 -3.83 1.55
C ALA A 13 -7.49 -2.48 2.11
N GLY A 14 -8.26 -1.91 3.05
CA GLY A 14 -7.91 -0.68 3.74
C GLY A 14 -7.71 0.48 2.75
N ALA A 15 -6.47 0.94 2.57
CA ALA A 15 -6.16 2.02 1.62
C ALA A 15 -5.95 1.51 0.17
N PHE A 16 -5.79 0.20 -0.02
CA PHE A 16 -5.41 -0.42 -1.29
C PHE A 16 -6.61 -0.56 -2.23
N TRP A 17 -6.60 0.23 -3.32
CA TRP A 17 -7.62 0.17 -4.37
C TRP A 17 -7.16 -0.78 -5.49
N GLY A 18 -8.10 -1.50 -6.09
CA GLY A 18 -7.82 -2.37 -7.26
C GLY A 18 -7.27 -3.76 -6.93
N GLY A 19 -7.27 -4.19 -5.66
CA GLY A 19 -6.70 -5.47 -5.25
C GLY A 19 -7.27 -6.69 -5.96
N ASN A 20 -8.56 -6.69 -6.30
CA ASN A 20 -9.19 -7.79 -7.02
C ASN A 20 -8.66 -7.95 -8.46
N ASP A 21 -8.47 -6.84 -9.19
CA ASP A 21 -8.00 -6.92 -10.58
C ASP A 21 -6.50 -7.21 -10.64
N ILE A 22 -5.73 -6.68 -9.69
CA ILE A 22 -4.32 -7.03 -9.50
C ILE A 22 -4.17 -8.53 -9.21
N GLN A 23 -5.01 -9.08 -8.33
CA GLN A 23 -5.01 -10.51 -8.02
C GLN A 23 -5.35 -11.36 -9.25
N LYS A 24 -6.37 -11.00 -10.04
CA LYS A 24 -6.69 -11.71 -11.29
C LYS A 24 -5.52 -11.69 -12.27
N MET A 25 -4.82 -10.56 -12.41
CA MET A 25 -3.64 -10.48 -13.27
C MET A 25 -2.49 -11.36 -12.76
N ALA A 26 -2.29 -11.42 -11.45
CA ALA A 26 -1.29 -12.29 -10.83
C ALA A 26 -1.64 -13.78 -11.01
N ASP A 27 -2.92 -14.15 -10.85
CA ASP A 27 -3.42 -15.51 -11.06
C ASP A 27 -3.20 -16.02 -12.48
N GLN A 28 -3.30 -15.12 -13.47
CA GLN A 28 -3.02 -15.42 -14.88
C GLN A 28 -1.52 -15.32 -15.23
N GLY A 29 -0.66 -14.91 -14.30
CA GLY A 29 0.77 -14.71 -14.53
C GLY A 29 1.09 -13.55 -15.49
N ILE A 30 0.14 -12.64 -15.71
CA ILE A 30 0.28 -11.52 -16.67
C ILE A 30 0.67 -10.20 -16.00
N LEU A 31 0.64 -10.11 -14.67
CA LEU A 31 1.14 -8.94 -13.93
C LEU A 31 2.66 -8.89 -14.00
N LYS A 32 3.21 -7.94 -14.75
CA LYS A 32 4.65 -7.80 -14.99
C LYS A 32 5.35 -6.88 -13.98
N ALA A 33 4.65 -5.84 -13.53
CA ALA A 33 5.14 -4.94 -12.49
C ALA A 33 3.97 -4.36 -11.70
N LEU A 34 4.23 -4.05 -10.43
CA LEU A 34 3.34 -3.31 -9.56
C LEU A 34 4.16 -2.32 -8.74
N THR A 35 3.84 -1.03 -8.88
CA THR A 35 4.42 0.04 -8.07
C THR A 35 3.32 0.66 -7.22
N ILE A 36 3.56 0.77 -5.92
CA ILE A 36 2.67 1.44 -4.97
C ILE A 36 3.40 2.64 -4.39
N THR A 37 2.93 3.83 -4.70
CA THR A 37 3.45 5.08 -4.16
C THR A 37 2.52 5.58 -3.07
N MET A 38 3.08 6.00 -1.94
CA MET A 38 2.32 6.65 -0.87
C MET A 38 2.95 7.99 -0.53
N THR A 39 2.14 9.04 -0.67
CA THR A 39 2.53 10.42 -0.40
C THR A 39 1.74 10.94 0.81
N LYS A 40 2.46 11.43 1.82
CA LYS A 40 1.87 12.03 3.04
C LYS A 40 2.69 13.22 3.50
N HIS A 41 2.09 14.02 4.37
CA HIS A 41 2.83 15.01 5.14
C HIS A 41 3.95 14.35 5.96
N PRO A 42 5.13 14.98 6.11
CA PRO A 42 6.23 14.43 6.90
C PRO A 42 5.82 14.02 8.31
N SER A 43 4.98 14.81 8.99
CA SER A 43 4.49 14.50 10.34
C SER A 43 3.55 13.28 10.42
N SER A 44 3.05 12.77 9.29
CA SER A 44 2.15 11.60 9.24
C SER A 44 2.90 10.26 9.11
N PHE A 45 4.23 10.29 9.08
CA PHE A 45 5.08 9.12 9.00
C PHE A 45 5.59 8.65 10.37
N LYS A 46 5.44 7.36 10.67
CA LYS A 46 6.06 6.68 11.82
C LYS A 46 7.08 5.67 11.29
N LEU A 47 8.33 6.11 11.24
CA LEU A 47 9.43 5.41 10.58
C LEU A 47 10.53 5.04 11.56
N GLU A 48 11.21 3.95 11.25
CA GLU A 48 12.46 3.55 11.88
C GLU A 48 13.65 4.08 11.06
N SER A 49 14.83 4.12 11.68
CA SER A 49 16.07 4.50 11.00
C SER A 49 16.41 3.52 9.87
N PRO A 50 16.95 3.98 8.72
CA PRO A 50 17.41 5.34 8.46
C PRO A 50 16.33 6.28 7.87
N LEU A 51 15.08 5.80 7.69
CA LEU A 51 14.04 6.60 7.03
C LEU A 51 13.52 7.73 7.91
N LYS A 52 13.60 7.54 9.23
CA LYS A 52 13.23 8.55 10.22
C LYS A 52 14.03 9.84 10.03
N GLU A 53 15.35 9.76 9.95
CA GLU A 53 16.25 10.90 9.82
C GLU A 53 16.04 11.63 8.48
N LEU A 54 15.82 10.86 7.40
CA LEU A 54 15.47 11.42 6.09
C LEU A 54 14.15 12.19 6.13
N ASN A 55 13.16 11.67 6.86
CA ASN A 55 11.87 12.34 7.01
C ASN A 55 11.93 13.58 7.91
N GLU A 56 12.76 13.56 8.95
CA GLU A 56 13.03 14.74 9.79
C GLU A 56 13.67 15.86 8.96
N ALA A 57 14.63 15.53 8.07
CA ALA A 57 15.20 16.49 7.13
C ALA A 57 14.16 16.99 6.10
N ALA A 58 13.28 16.11 5.61
CA ALA A 58 12.18 16.50 4.71
C ALA A 58 11.19 17.46 5.40
N ASN A 59 10.92 17.27 6.69
CA ASN A 59 10.03 18.13 7.48
C ASN A 59 10.57 19.55 7.71
N GLN A 60 11.87 19.76 7.51
CA GLN A 60 12.48 21.10 7.56
C GLN A 60 12.32 21.86 6.24
N ARG A 61 11.96 21.17 5.15
CA ARG A 61 11.66 21.78 3.85
C ARG A 61 10.21 22.26 3.84
N THR A 62 9.93 23.35 3.15
CA THR A 62 8.58 23.93 3.07
C THR A 62 7.88 23.64 1.75
N GLU A 63 8.61 23.28 0.68
CA GLU A 63 8.02 23.24 -0.67
C GLU A 63 8.30 21.97 -1.48
N GLU A 64 9.31 21.18 -1.12
CA GLU A 64 9.81 20.09 -1.96
C GLU A 64 9.44 18.73 -1.38
N ALA A 65 8.81 17.91 -2.21
CA ALA A 65 8.55 16.51 -1.89
C ALA A 65 9.87 15.70 -1.92
N THR A 66 10.09 14.88 -0.91
CA THR A 66 11.27 14.04 -0.77
C THR A 66 10.90 12.57 -0.88
N VAL A 67 11.53 11.83 -1.79
CA VAL A 67 11.42 10.36 -1.82
C VAL A 67 12.25 9.79 -0.68
N LEU A 68 11.58 9.23 0.31
CA LEU A 68 12.24 8.61 1.47
C LEU A 68 12.75 7.20 1.12
N TYR A 69 12.00 6.49 0.29
CA TYR A 69 12.29 5.11 -0.07
C TYR A 69 11.75 4.78 -1.45
N GLU A 70 12.53 4.03 -2.22
CA GLU A 70 12.07 3.35 -3.43
C GLU A 70 12.74 1.98 -3.54
N GLY A 71 11.95 0.92 -3.66
CA GLY A 71 12.45 -0.44 -3.78
C GLY A 71 11.46 -1.52 -3.32
N PRO A 72 11.91 -2.77 -3.10
CA PRO A 72 11.04 -3.88 -2.74
C PRO A 72 10.23 -3.65 -1.46
N VAL A 73 8.96 -4.05 -1.43
CA VAL A 73 8.10 -3.95 -0.23
C VAL A 73 8.74 -4.65 0.97
N ARG A 74 9.42 -5.79 0.78
CA ARG A 74 10.04 -6.59 1.86
C ARG A 74 10.94 -5.75 2.76
N ARG A 75 11.81 -4.94 2.18
CA ARG A 75 12.80 -4.15 2.93
C ARG A 75 12.18 -2.93 3.60
N LEU A 76 11.05 -2.46 3.06
CA LEU A 76 10.33 -1.32 3.64
C LEU A 76 9.51 -1.69 4.87
N CYS A 77 8.92 -2.88 4.90
CA CYS A 77 8.08 -3.33 6.02
C CYS A 77 8.71 -3.13 7.41
N PRO A 78 9.97 -3.52 7.69
CA PRO A 78 10.58 -3.28 8.99
C PRO A 78 10.89 -1.81 9.28
N LEU A 79 11.05 -0.98 8.23
CA LEU A 79 11.40 0.45 8.35
C LEU A 79 10.19 1.36 8.53
N ALA A 80 9.00 0.92 8.13
CA ALA A 80 7.78 1.72 8.16
C ALA A 80 6.54 0.89 8.58
N PRO A 81 6.61 0.08 9.65
CA PRO A 81 5.60 -0.95 9.97
C PRO A 81 4.18 -0.40 10.16
N ASN A 82 4.06 0.86 10.59
CA ASN A 82 2.78 1.52 10.83
C ASN A 82 2.14 2.13 9.57
N ASN A 83 2.92 2.26 8.48
CA ASN A 83 2.55 3.07 7.33
C ASN A 83 2.29 2.25 6.07
N VAL A 84 2.83 1.02 5.97
CA VAL A 84 2.94 0.30 4.69
C VAL A 84 2.05 -0.93 4.55
N ASN A 85 1.02 -1.05 5.38
CA ASN A 85 0.03 -2.13 5.30
C ASN A 85 -0.63 -2.22 3.91
N THR A 86 -0.91 -1.08 3.26
CA THR A 86 -1.40 -1.01 1.88
C THR A 86 -0.45 -1.71 0.90
N MET A 87 0.85 -1.46 1.05
CA MET A 87 1.88 -2.00 0.15
C MET A 87 2.07 -3.50 0.39
N ALA A 88 2.02 -3.94 1.66
CA ALA A 88 2.02 -5.35 2.01
C ALA A 88 0.77 -6.06 1.47
N GLY A 89 -0.41 -5.44 1.54
CA GLY A 89 -1.63 -5.94 0.91
C GLY A 89 -1.49 -6.06 -0.60
N GLY A 90 -0.89 -5.07 -1.25
CA GLY A 90 -0.57 -5.13 -2.68
C GLY A 90 0.40 -6.27 -3.04
N ALA A 91 1.42 -6.51 -2.23
CA ALA A 91 2.34 -7.64 -2.41
C ALA A 91 1.67 -9.01 -2.24
N ILE A 92 0.65 -9.10 -1.38
CA ILE A 92 -0.17 -10.32 -1.24
C ILE A 92 -1.09 -10.50 -2.47
N ALA A 93 -1.65 -9.40 -2.99
CA ALA A 93 -2.50 -9.43 -4.19
C ALA A 93 -1.71 -9.87 -5.42
N ALA A 94 -0.55 -9.24 -5.60
CA ALA A 94 0.40 -9.52 -6.67
C ALA A 94 1.30 -10.71 -6.31
N HIS A 95 0.69 -11.86 -5.97
CA HIS A 95 1.43 -13.01 -5.43
C HIS A 95 2.53 -13.54 -6.35
N ASN A 96 2.40 -13.36 -7.67
CA ASN A 96 3.43 -13.72 -8.64
C ASN A 96 4.69 -12.83 -8.57
N LEU A 97 4.56 -11.60 -8.06
CA LEU A 97 5.67 -10.67 -7.79
C LEU A 97 6.11 -10.74 -6.31
N GLY A 98 5.15 -10.85 -5.40
CA GLY A 98 5.38 -10.92 -3.96
C GLY A 98 6.08 -9.69 -3.37
N PHE A 99 6.56 -9.82 -2.14
CA PHE A 99 7.20 -8.72 -1.41
C PHE A 99 8.53 -8.27 -2.00
N ASP A 100 9.17 -9.11 -2.81
CA ASP A 100 10.45 -8.81 -3.44
C ASP A 100 10.30 -8.16 -4.82
N GLY A 101 9.22 -8.47 -5.55
CA GLY A 101 8.96 -7.94 -6.89
C GLY A 101 8.05 -6.71 -6.93
N VAL A 102 7.20 -6.50 -5.92
CA VAL A 102 6.40 -5.27 -5.83
C VAL A 102 7.29 -4.11 -5.36
N THR A 103 7.23 -2.99 -6.08
CA THR A 103 7.98 -1.77 -5.76
C THR A 103 7.14 -0.87 -4.86
N ALA A 104 7.68 -0.48 -3.72
CA ALA A 104 7.15 0.54 -2.86
C ALA A 104 7.91 1.86 -3.05
N ARG A 105 7.17 2.97 -3.10
CA ARG A 105 7.73 4.32 -3.08
C ARG A 105 7.08 5.13 -1.95
N LEU A 106 7.88 5.63 -1.02
CA LEU A 106 7.42 6.54 0.04
C LEU A 106 7.86 7.96 -0.27
N VAL A 107 6.89 8.86 -0.31
CA VAL A 107 7.10 10.28 -0.59
C VAL A 107 6.62 11.12 0.59
N SER A 108 7.53 11.95 1.11
CA SER A 108 7.27 12.92 2.16
C SER A 108 7.10 14.29 1.53
N ASP A 109 5.88 14.82 1.57
CA ASP A 109 5.53 16.08 0.91
C ASP A 109 4.93 17.06 1.93
N PRO A 110 5.65 18.13 2.30
CA PRO A 110 5.14 19.18 3.19
C PRO A 110 3.84 19.83 2.71
N LYS A 111 3.52 19.76 1.42
CA LYS A 111 2.27 20.30 0.85
C LYS A 111 1.06 19.36 1.01
N MET A 112 1.24 18.14 1.51
CA MET A 112 0.13 17.21 1.78
C MET A 112 -0.62 17.53 3.07
N THR A 113 -1.22 18.72 3.15
CA THR A 113 -1.93 19.21 4.34
C THR A 113 -3.29 18.58 4.57
N ASP A 114 -3.94 18.12 3.50
CA ASP A 114 -5.36 17.72 3.54
C ASP A 114 -5.60 16.26 3.13
N TRP A 115 -4.57 15.58 2.61
CA TRP A 115 -4.73 14.29 1.96
C TRP A 115 -3.59 13.32 2.28
N HIS A 116 -3.94 12.05 2.39
CA HIS A 116 -3.02 10.96 2.07
C HIS A 116 -3.31 10.47 0.65
N VAL A 117 -2.27 10.39 -0.17
CA VAL A 117 -2.39 9.92 -1.55
C VAL A 117 -1.74 8.55 -1.65
N VAL A 118 -2.46 7.60 -2.24
CA VAL A 118 -1.94 6.29 -2.63
C VAL A 118 -2.13 6.15 -4.13
N GLU A 119 -1.04 5.90 -4.84
CA GLU A 119 -1.04 5.62 -6.26
C GLU A 119 -0.62 4.17 -6.48
N VAL A 120 -1.35 3.47 -7.34
CA VAL A 120 -1.09 2.08 -7.71
C VAL A 120 -0.95 2.01 -9.21
N GLU A 121 0.23 1.64 -9.68
CA GLU A 121 0.56 1.45 -11.09
C GLU A 121 0.80 -0.05 -11.34
N ALA A 122 -0.01 -0.65 -12.21
CA ALA A 122 0.11 -2.04 -12.62
C ALA A 122 0.45 -2.12 -14.11
N VAL A 123 1.42 -2.96 -14.46
CA VAL A 123 1.87 -3.17 -15.84
C VAL A 123 1.63 -4.62 -16.25
N GLY A 124 1.13 -4.81 -17.48
CA GLY A 124 0.81 -6.11 -18.07
C GLY A 124 1.47 -6.34 -19.44
N PRO A 125 1.05 -7.36 -20.19
CA PRO A 125 1.52 -7.60 -21.55
C PRO A 125 1.12 -6.48 -22.53
N ASP A 126 1.82 -6.42 -23.66
CA ASP A 126 1.45 -5.60 -24.82
C ASP A 126 1.22 -4.11 -24.53
N GLY A 127 1.99 -3.55 -23.60
CA GLY A 127 1.88 -2.13 -23.22
C GLY A 127 0.71 -1.81 -22.30
N PHE A 128 -0.01 -2.82 -21.79
CA PHE A 128 -1.06 -2.61 -20.80
C PHE A 128 -0.50 -1.91 -19.55
N THR A 129 -1.13 -0.81 -19.17
CA THR A 129 -0.85 -0.09 -17.93
C THR A 129 -2.16 0.43 -17.33
N VAL A 130 -2.26 0.35 -16.01
CA VAL A 130 -3.33 0.96 -15.23
C VAL A 130 -2.70 1.74 -14.09
N THR A 131 -3.07 3.00 -13.96
CA THR A 131 -2.75 3.83 -12.80
C THR A 131 -4.03 4.22 -12.09
N THR A 132 -4.06 4.02 -10.78
CA THR A 132 -5.14 4.50 -9.93
C THR A 132 -4.58 5.43 -8.86
N THR A 133 -5.30 6.52 -8.58
CA THR A 133 -4.94 7.47 -7.53
C THR A 133 -6.08 7.58 -6.54
N ARG A 134 -5.82 7.20 -5.29
CA ARG A 134 -6.75 7.38 -4.18
C ARG A 134 -6.29 8.54 -3.31
N LYS A 135 -7.14 9.57 -3.20
CA LYS A 135 -6.95 10.69 -2.27
C LYS A 135 -7.89 10.51 -1.07
N ASN A 136 -7.33 10.31 0.11
CA ASN A 136 -8.10 10.11 1.34
C ASN A 136 -7.91 11.32 2.27
N PRO A 137 -8.98 12.01 2.69
CA PRO A 137 -8.86 13.15 3.60
C PRO A 137 -8.08 12.77 4.87
N ALA A 138 -7.05 13.56 5.18
CA ALA A 138 -6.21 13.38 6.35
C ALA A 138 -5.53 14.70 6.73
N LYS A 139 -5.63 15.08 8.01
CA LYS A 139 -4.88 16.22 8.54
C LYS A 139 -3.42 15.82 8.83
N PRO A 140 -2.48 16.79 8.91
CA PRO A 140 -1.10 16.49 9.26
C PRO A 140 -1.01 15.79 10.63
N GLY A 141 -0.10 14.83 10.76
CA GLY A 141 0.11 14.06 11.99
C GLY A 141 -0.78 12.82 12.13
N VAL A 142 -1.82 12.69 11.29
CA VAL A 142 -2.66 11.49 11.26
C VAL A 142 -1.97 10.42 10.42
N VAL A 143 -1.86 9.19 10.93
CA VAL A 143 -1.20 8.08 10.19
C VAL A 143 -2.15 7.44 9.15
N THR A 144 -3.44 7.36 9.47
CA THR A 144 -4.47 6.67 8.66
C THR A 144 -5.64 7.60 8.36
N GLY A 145 -5.95 7.79 7.08
CA GLY A 145 -7.07 8.65 6.66
C GLY A 145 -8.44 8.06 7.03
N GLN A 146 -9.43 8.91 7.26
CA GLN A 146 -10.71 8.51 7.84
C GLN A 146 -11.50 7.51 6.98
N LEU A 147 -11.43 7.62 5.65
CA LEU A 147 -12.21 6.73 4.78
C LEU A 147 -11.66 5.30 4.72
N THR A 148 -10.50 5.04 5.32
CA THR A 148 -9.98 3.68 5.46
C THR A 148 -10.87 2.85 6.37
N TYR A 149 -11.50 3.44 7.39
CA TYR A 149 -12.38 2.73 8.33
C TYR A 149 -13.60 2.11 7.63
N TYR A 150 -14.19 2.80 6.67
CA TYR A 150 -15.31 2.26 5.87
C TYR A 150 -14.89 1.09 5.01
N SER A 151 -13.67 1.13 4.44
CA SER A 151 -13.11 -0.01 3.71
C SER A 151 -12.93 -1.22 4.63
N PHE A 152 -12.37 -1.05 5.83
CA PHE A 152 -12.27 -2.15 6.80
C PHE A 152 -13.64 -2.76 7.15
N LEU A 153 -14.65 -1.92 7.39
CA LEU A 153 -16.01 -2.41 7.66
C LEU A 153 -16.58 -3.21 6.48
N ALA A 154 -16.34 -2.75 5.25
CA ALA A 154 -16.75 -3.48 4.06
C ALA A 154 -16.04 -4.85 3.97
N SER A 155 -14.74 -4.91 4.24
CA SER A 155 -13.96 -6.16 4.28
C SER A 155 -14.50 -7.15 5.31
N ILE A 156 -14.89 -6.66 6.49
CA ILE A 156 -15.53 -7.51 7.51
C ILE A 156 -16.85 -8.09 7.01
N LYS A 157 -17.68 -7.29 6.34
CA LYS A 157 -18.95 -7.78 5.77
C LYS A 157 -18.73 -8.81 4.67
N GLU A 158 -17.72 -8.61 3.82
CA GLU A 158 -17.39 -9.53 2.73
C GLU A 158 -16.82 -10.85 3.24
N SER A 159 -16.12 -10.84 4.37
CA SER A 159 -15.45 -12.00 4.95
C SER A 159 -16.34 -13.23 5.16
N ILE A 160 -17.64 -13.01 5.39
CA ILE A 160 -18.64 -14.05 5.63
C ILE A 160 -18.74 -14.99 4.42
N TYR A 161 -18.47 -14.47 3.22
CA TYR A 161 -18.63 -15.17 1.95
C TYR A 161 -17.31 -15.74 1.38
N LYS A 162 -16.17 -15.54 2.05
CA LYS A 162 -14.87 -16.00 1.54
C LYS A 162 -14.62 -17.48 1.89
N PRO A 163 -14.11 -18.29 0.94
CA PRO A 163 -13.79 -19.71 1.19
C PRO A 163 -12.51 -19.85 2.04
N ALA A 164 -12.07 -21.08 2.29
CA ALA A 164 -10.77 -21.35 2.92
C ALA A 164 -9.62 -20.80 2.04
N GLY A 165 -8.60 -20.21 2.66
CA GLY A 165 -7.48 -19.59 1.95
C GLY A 165 -7.09 -18.21 2.47
N ILE A 166 -6.26 -17.51 1.68
CA ILE A 166 -5.85 -16.13 1.91
C ILE A 166 -6.64 -15.25 0.95
N HIS A 167 -7.38 -14.28 1.48
CA HIS A 167 -8.22 -13.40 0.67
C HIS A 167 -7.95 -11.94 0.99
N ILE A 168 -7.84 -11.14 -0.07
CA ILE A 168 -8.04 -9.70 0.03
C ILE A 168 -9.54 -9.42 -0.07
N CYS A 169 -10.03 -8.59 0.83
CA CYS A 169 -11.44 -8.22 1.02
C CYS A 169 -11.49 -6.77 1.49
#